data_AF-A0A9D4W592-F1
#
_entry.id   AF-A0A9D4W592-F1
#
_cell.length_a   1.000
_cell.length_b   1.000
_cell.length_c   1.000
_cell.angle_alpha   90.00
_cell.angle_beta   90.00
_cell.angle_gamma   90.00
#
_symmetry.space_group_name_H-M   'P 1'
#
loop_
_entity.id
_entity.type
_entity.pdbx_description
1 polymer ?
#
loop_
_entity_poly.entity_id
_entity_poly.type
_entity_poly.pdbx_seq_one_letter_code
_entity_poly.pdbx_strand_id
1 'polypeptide(L)'
;MPISYSYSVSSFILPKLNPNLRPIQTQSRTQNNRQFPNLKIQSSIRTNHTIHFLKPHLISQKKPILYGWLCSAISVYSLSNLLSKFSAITTATTTVDVSQGFALGGLVLVRLIATYAQHALLWEASLNAVCDVRVHVFDRVLQRELAYFEANDAVSTGDIAYRITAEASDLALTLYALLNTIVPSSLQLSAMAMHMLAISPFLSLISAMVVPCMVLVVAFLGQELRKISKKAHLSVAALSAYLNEMLPAILFVKANNAELLESARFRRLALIDNSAKLNKKRMKAVIPQVIQAVYFGVLSILCAGIVVMVQLLRSCLWLSI
;
A
#
# COMPACT_ATOMS: atom_id res chain seq x y z
N MET A 1 -26.52 20.58 -21.07
CA MET A 1 -25.88 21.85 -20.68
C MET A 1 -24.38 21.66 -20.57
N PRO A 2 -23.58 22.11 -21.55
CA PRO A 2 -22.15 22.28 -21.37
C PRO A 2 -21.77 23.76 -21.53
N ILE A 3 -21.11 24.33 -20.52
CA ILE A 3 -20.54 25.68 -20.60
C ILE A 3 -19.03 25.50 -20.70
N SER A 4 -18.49 25.61 -21.91
CA SER A 4 -17.05 25.69 -22.17
C SER A 4 -16.71 27.14 -22.47
N TYR A 5 -16.00 27.78 -21.55
CA TYR A 5 -15.52 29.15 -21.69
C TYR A 5 -14.24 29.17 -22.54
N SER A 6 -14.30 29.88 -23.67
CA SER A 6 -13.14 30.31 -24.45
C SER A 6 -12.32 31.31 -23.67
N TYR A 7 -11.02 31.08 -23.53
CA TYR A 7 -10.07 32.11 -23.09
C TYR A 7 -9.46 32.79 -24.32
N SER A 8 -9.88 34.03 -24.53
CA SER A 8 -9.28 34.97 -25.48
C SER A 8 -7.89 35.39 -24.96
N VAL A 9 -6.87 35.21 -25.80
CA VAL A 9 -5.52 35.73 -25.60
C VAL A 9 -5.53 37.19 -26.05
N SER A 10 -5.76 38.11 -25.12
CA SER A 10 -5.56 39.53 -25.37
C SER A 10 -4.22 39.96 -24.78
N SER A 11 -3.34 40.35 -25.71
CA SER A 11 -2.09 41.09 -25.55
C SER A 11 -2.14 42.13 -24.43
N PHE A 12 -1.41 41.90 -23.35
CA PHE A 12 -1.16 42.91 -22.33
C PHE A 12 0.25 43.48 -22.52
N ILE A 13 0.30 44.78 -22.73
CA ILE A 13 1.47 45.59 -23.08
C ILE A 13 2.45 45.64 -21.89
N LEU A 14 3.71 45.28 -22.12
CA LEU A 14 4.83 45.57 -21.21
C LEU A 14 5.18 47.07 -21.31
N PRO A 15 5.28 47.83 -20.20
CA PRO A 15 5.90 49.15 -20.24
C PRO A 15 7.42 49.02 -20.40
N LYS A 16 8.00 49.90 -21.23
CA LYS A 16 9.44 50.01 -21.49
C LYS A 16 10.21 50.21 -20.18
N LEU A 17 11.17 49.33 -19.91
CA LEU A 17 12.11 49.42 -18.79
C LEU A 17 13.10 50.57 -19.06
N ASN A 18 13.20 51.51 -18.13
CA ASN A 18 14.13 52.64 -18.16
C ASN A 18 15.59 52.15 -17.93
N PRO A 19 16.56 52.42 -18.83
CA PRO A 19 17.91 51.88 -18.75
C PRO A 19 18.83 52.53 -17.68
N ASN A 20 18.33 53.43 -16.83
CA ASN A 20 19.15 54.22 -15.89
C ASN A 20 18.98 53.89 -14.39
N LEU A 21 18.56 52.68 -14.02
CA LEU A 21 18.56 52.26 -12.61
C LEU A 21 19.88 51.57 -12.27
N ARG A 22 20.72 52.28 -11.50
CA ARG A 22 21.95 51.76 -10.88
C ARG A 22 21.61 50.55 -9.98
N PRO A 23 22.43 49.48 -9.95
CA PRO A 23 22.17 48.36 -9.06
C PRO A 23 22.35 48.78 -7.61
N ILE A 24 21.32 48.60 -6.79
CA ILE A 24 21.45 48.64 -5.33
C ILE A 24 22.35 47.46 -4.95
N GLN A 25 23.56 47.77 -4.52
CA GLN A 25 24.47 46.83 -3.87
C GLN A 25 23.89 46.43 -2.52
N THR A 26 23.01 45.42 -2.50
CA THR A 26 22.80 44.64 -1.29
C THR A 26 24.05 43.80 -1.07
N GLN A 27 24.85 44.21 -0.09
CA GLN A 27 26.01 43.50 0.41
C GLN A 27 25.66 42.02 0.64
N SER A 28 26.15 41.17 -0.26
CA SER A 28 26.26 39.75 -0.05
C SER A 28 27.30 39.53 1.05
N ARG A 29 26.85 39.58 2.31
CA ARG A 29 27.63 39.08 3.44
C ARG A 29 27.97 37.64 3.11
N THR A 30 29.25 37.39 2.90
CA THR A 30 29.90 36.09 2.71
C THR A 30 29.70 35.22 3.96
N GLN A 31 28.49 34.71 4.17
CA GLN A 31 28.25 33.60 5.07
C GLN A 31 28.47 32.29 4.32
N ASN A 32 29.74 31.90 4.32
CA ASN A 32 30.16 30.59 4.78
C ASN A 32 29.38 29.40 4.21
N ASN A 33 29.87 28.89 3.08
CA ASN A 33 30.15 27.47 2.81
C ASN A 33 29.31 26.41 3.57
N ARG A 34 27.98 26.58 3.67
CA ARG A 34 27.06 25.48 3.97
C ARG A 34 26.84 24.76 2.65
N GLN A 35 27.83 23.96 2.31
CA GLN A 35 27.67 22.78 1.48
C GLN A 35 26.38 22.10 1.96
N PHE A 36 25.30 22.23 1.18
CA PHE A 36 24.07 21.50 1.45
C PHE A 36 24.49 20.05 1.61
N PRO A 37 24.29 19.41 2.78
CA PRO A 37 24.53 17.98 2.86
C PRO A 37 23.65 17.40 1.77
N ASN A 38 24.28 16.68 0.83
CA ASN A 38 23.59 15.90 -0.16
C ASN A 38 22.48 15.17 0.58
N LEU A 39 21.22 15.62 0.41
CA LEU A 39 20.03 14.90 0.84
C LEU A 39 19.93 13.71 -0.10
N LYS A 40 20.87 12.79 0.07
CA LYS A 40 20.75 11.40 -0.29
C LYS A 40 19.59 10.96 0.59
N ILE A 41 18.38 11.10 0.06
CA ILE A 41 17.19 10.42 0.54
C ILE A 41 17.50 8.95 0.29
N GLN A 42 18.36 8.41 1.15
CA GLN A 42 18.74 7.02 1.25
C GLN A 42 17.48 6.38 1.81
N SER A 43 16.55 6.09 0.90
CA SER A 43 15.33 5.33 1.13
C SER A 43 15.67 3.84 1.39
N SER A 44 16.76 3.58 2.12
CA SER A 44 17.05 2.30 2.72
C SER A 44 16.12 2.20 3.92
N ILE A 45 14.98 1.56 3.65
CA ILE A 45 14.06 1.08 4.65
C ILE A 45 14.87 0.20 5.62
N ARG A 46 15.30 0.77 6.74
CA ARG A 46 15.94 0.04 7.85
C ARG A 46 14.84 -0.57 8.72
N THR A 47 14.07 -1.49 8.13
CA THR A 47 12.92 -2.19 8.74
C THR A 47 13.29 -2.98 9.99
N ASN A 48 14.52 -3.49 10.09
CA ASN A 48 14.89 -4.40 11.18
C ASN A 48 14.91 -3.71 12.56
N HIS A 49 15.20 -2.41 12.65
CA HIS A 49 15.27 -1.72 13.94
C HIS A 49 13.88 -1.36 14.49
N THR A 50 12.95 -0.96 13.63
CA THR A 50 11.59 -0.54 14.02
C THR A 50 10.75 -1.74 14.49
N ILE A 51 10.90 -2.90 13.85
CA ILE A 51 10.17 -4.13 14.23
C ILE A 51 10.62 -4.62 15.61
N HIS A 52 11.90 -4.50 15.94
CA HIS A 52 12.42 -4.91 17.25
C HIS A 52 11.86 -4.06 18.40
N PHE A 53 11.60 -2.77 18.17
CA PHE A 53 11.03 -1.85 19.17
C PHE A 53 9.52 -2.06 19.40
N LEU A 54 8.78 -2.48 18.36
CA LEU A 54 7.34 -2.79 18.45
C LEU A 54 7.08 -4.19 19.04
N LYS A 55 8.00 -5.13 18.82
CA LYS A 55 7.92 -6.53 19.28
C LYS A 55 7.53 -6.68 20.76
N PRO A 56 8.12 -5.97 21.75
CA PRO A 56 7.75 -6.14 23.15
C PRO A 56 6.30 -5.75 23.46
N HIS A 57 5.77 -4.70 22.83
CA HIS A 57 4.40 -4.23 23.04
C HIS A 57 3.37 -5.16 22.37
N LEU A 58 3.70 -5.70 21.18
CA LEU A 58 2.92 -6.76 20.53
C LEU A 58 2.86 -8.06 21.32
N ILE A 59 3.92 -8.37 22.08
CA ILE A 59 4.00 -9.57 22.92
C ILE A 59 3.09 -9.47 24.15
N SER A 60 2.75 -8.26 24.60
CA SER A 60 1.78 -8.04 25.68
C SER A 60 0.38 -8.54 25.31
N GLN A 61 -0.01 -8.38 24.04
CA GLN A 61 -1.34 -8.74 23.53
C GLN A 61 -1.38 -10.05 22.73
N LYS A 62 -0.61 -11.07 23.16
CA LYS A 62 -0.54 -12.37 22.46
C LYS A 62 -1.87 -13.12 22.37
N LYS A 63 -2.76 -12.97 23.35
CA LYS A 63 -4.04 -13.70 23.43
C LYS A 63 -4.98 -13.36 22.26
N PRO A 64 -5.36 -12.10 22.00
CA PRO A 64 -6.23 -11.75 20.87
C PRO A 64 -5.60 -12.09 19.51
N ILE A 65 -4.27 -11.98 19.38
CA ILE A 65 -3.56 -12.37 18.16
C ILE A 65 -3.68 -13.88 17.91
N LEU A 66 -3.47 -14.71 18.95
CA LEU A 66 -3.58 -16.15 18.83
C LEU A 66 -5.01 -16.59 18.49
N TYR A 67 -6.01 -16.01 19.16
CA TYR A 67 -7.41 -16.28 18.85
C TYR A 67 -7.78 -15.83 17.43
N GLY A 68 -7.26 -14.69 16.97
CA GLY A 68 -7.43 -14.24 15.59
C GLY A 68 -6.85 -15.22 14.57
N TRP A 69 -5.67 -15.79 14.84
CA TRP A 69 -5.04 -16.78 13.96
C TRP A 69 -5.75 -18.13 14.00
N LEU A 70 -6.22 -18.59 15.16
CA LEU A 70 -7.07 -19.77 15.27
C LEU A 70 -8.36 -19.59 14.47
N CYS A 71 -8.98 -18.41 14.57
CA CYS A 71 -10.18 -18.08 13.80
C CYS A 71 -9.90 -18.06 12.28
N SER A 72 -8.72 -17.56 11.89
CA SER A 72 -8.26 -17.62 10.51
C SER A 72 -8.09 -19.05 10.01
N ALA A 73 -7.50 -19.93 10.82
CA ALA A 73 -7.36 -21.34 10.49
C ALA A 73 -8.72 -22.04 10.31
N ILE A 74 -9.70 -21.74 11.18
CA ILE A 74 -11.08 -22.24 11.04
C ILE A 74 -11.71 -21.76 9.73
N SER A 75 -11.53 -20.48 9.38
CA SER A 75 -12.03 -19.91 8.13
C SER A 75 -11.42 -20.57 6.88
N VAL A 76 -10.10 -20.84 6.90
CA VAL A 76 -9.37 -21.51 5.82
C VAL A 76 -9.75 -22.99 5.72
N TYR A 77 -9.95 -23.66 6.85
CA TYR A 77 -10.42 -25.04 6.88
C TYR A 77 -11.83 -25.16 6.27
N SER A 78 -12.76 -24.28 6.66
CA SER A 78 -14.10 -24.24 6.08
C SER A 78 -14.06 -24.02 4.56
N LEU A 79 -13.20 -23.10 4.08
CA LEU A 79 -13.01 -22.87 2.64
C LEU A 79 -12.50 -24.11 1.91
N SER A 80 -11.52 -24.81 2.46
CA SER A 80 -10.97 -26.03 1.85
C SER A 80 -12.05 -27.10 1.71
N ASN A 81 -12.87 -27.26 2.75
CA ASN A 81 -13.97 -28.22 2.74
C ASN A 81 -15.08 -27.81 1.75
N LEU A 82 -15.36 -26.51 1.60
CA LEU A 82 -16.27 -25.97 0.59
C LEU A 82 -15.82 -26.34 -0.84
N LEU A 83 -14.52 -26.19 -1.15
CA LEU A 83 -13.99 -26.53 -2.48
C LEU A 83 -14.16 -28.03 -2.79
N SER A 84 -13.83 -28.92 -1.84
CA SER A 84 -13.97 -30.37 -2.05
C SER A 84 -15.42 -30.81 -2.25
N LYS A 85 -16.35 -30.30 -1.43
CA LYS A 85 -17.79 -30.60 -1.52
C LYS A 85 -18.40 -30.05 -2.80
N PHE A 86 -17.99 -28.86 -3.25
CA PHE A 86 -18.45 -28.29 -4.52
C PHE A 86 -18.00 -29.15 -5.72
N SER A 87 -16.77 -29.66 -5.69
CA SER A 87 -16.27 -30.60 -6.71
C SER A 87 -17.08 -31.90 -6.72
N ALA A 88 -17.39 -32.46 -5.55
CA ALA A 88 -18.17 -33.70 -5.45
C ALA A 88 -19.60 -33.57 -5.99
N ILE A 89 -20.25 -32.44 -5.76
CA ILE A 89 -21.60 -32.15 -6.28
C ILE A 89 -21.58 -32.02 -7.80
N THR A 90 -20.54 -31.41 -8.37
CA THR A 90 -20.42 -31.23 -9.83
C THR A 90 -20.27 -32.58 -10.56
N THR A 91 -19.64 -33.57 -9.92
CA THR A 91 -19.51 -34.92 -10.46
C THR A 91 -20.74 -35.80 -10.27
N ALA A 92 -21.60 -35.48 -9.29
CA ALA A 92 -22.86 -36.19 -9.05
C ALA A 92 -23.95 -35.64 -9.99
N THR A 93 -24.06 -36.22 -11.17
CA THR A 93 -24.88 -35.71 -12.29
C THR A 93 -26.39 -35.75 -12.08
N THR A 94 -26.94 -36.24 -10.96
CA THR A 94 -28.38 -36.26 -10.73
C THR A 94 -28.73 -36.19 -9.23
N THR A 95 -29.54 -35.19 -8.86
CA THR A 95 -30.12 -34.90 -7.53
C THR A 95 -29.16 -34.34 -6.46
N VAL A 96 -29.23 -33.01 -6.24
CA VAL A 96 -28.62 -32.37 -5.08
C VAL A 96 -29.52 -32.61 -3.88
N ASP A 97 -29.08 -33.46 -2.95
CA ASP A 97 -29.82 -33.69 -1.70
C ASP A 97 -29.94 -32.39 -0.88
N VAL A 98 -31.14 -32.11 -0.36
CA VAL A 98 -31.42 -30.94 0.49
C VAL A 98 -30.48 -30.90 1.72
N SER A 99 -30.08 -32.07 2.22
CA SER A 99 -29.10 -32.23 3.31
C SER A 99 -27.71 -31.66 2.96
N GLN A 100 -27.23 -31.88 1.73
CA GLN A 100 -25.94 -31.36 1.28
C GLN A 100 -25.98 -29.83 1.11
N GLY A 101 -27.11 -29.29 0.65
CA GLY A 101 -27.35 -27.86 0.58
C GLY A 101 -27.27 -27.19 1.96
N PHE A 102 -27.90 -27.79 2.98
CA PHE A 102 -27.84 -27.27 4.35
C PHE A 102 -26.42 -27.35 4.94
N ALA A 103 -25.69 -28.43 4.66
CA ALA A 103 -24.29 -28.58 5.09
C ALA A 103 -23.36 -27.52 4.47
N LEU A 104 -23.53 -27.21 3.17
CA LEU A 104 -22.81 -26.12 2.50
C LEU A 104 -23.16 -24.75 3.10
N GLY A 105 -24.45 -24.49 3.30
CA GLY A 105 -24.92 -23.26 3.94
C GLY A 105 -24.31 -23.07 5.33
N GLY A 106 -24.27 -24.13 6.14
CA GLY A 106 -23.62 -24.13 7.45
C GLY A 106 -22.12 -23.81 7.39
N LEU A 107 -21.39 -24.40 6.44
CA LEU A 107 -19.96 -24.11 6.24
C LEU A 107 -19.70 -22.65 5.84
N VAL A 108 -20.53 -22.09 4.95
CA VAL A 108 -20.46 -20.67 4.57
C VAL A 108 -20.73 -19.77 5.77
N LEU A 109 -21.74 -20.11 6.59
CA LEU A 109 -22.09 -19.34 7.78
C LEU A 109 -20.94 -19.37 8.82
N VAL A 110 -20.37 -20.55 9.08
CA VAL A 110 -19.19 -20.70 9.94
C VAL A 110 -18.02 -19.87 9.42
N ARG A 111 -17.79 -19.89 8.11
CA ARG A 111 -16.73 -19.07 7.48
C ARG A 111 -16.98 -17.58 7.69
N LEU A 112 -18.20 -17.09 7.50
CA LEU A 112 -18.55 -15.68 7.69
C LEU A 112 -18.30 -15.25 9.14
N ILE A 113 -18.81 -16.01 10.11
CA ILE A 113 -18.59 -15.75 11.54
C ILE A 113 -17.09 -15.75 11.87
N ALA A 114 -16.35 -16.76 11.38
CA ALA A 114 -14.92 -16.86 11.62
C ALA A 114 -14.14 -15.68 11.01
N THR A 115 -14.46 -15.26 9.78
CA THR A 115 -13.81 -14.08 9.18
C THR A 115 -14.10 -12.80 9.97
N TYR A 116 -15.34 -12.61 10.42
CA TYR A 116 -15.71 -11.45 11.23
C TYR A 116 -14.94 -11.44 12.56
N ALA A 117 -14.94 -12.56 13.29
CA ALA A 117 -14.25 -12.68 14.56
C ALA A 117 -12.72 -12.50 14.41
N GLN A 118 -12.12 -13.02 13.34
CA GLN A 118 -10.72 -12.76 12.99
C GLN A 118 -10.47 -11.25 12.86
N HIS A 119 -11.27 -10.53 12.06
CA HIS A 119 -11.10 -9.09 11.85
C HIS A 119 -11.25 -8.30 13.16
N ALA A 120 -12.27 -8.61 13.96
CA ALA A 120 -12.54 -7.94 15.23
C ALA A 120 -11.37 -8.13 16.22
N LEU A 121 -10.90 -9.36 16.42
CA LEU A 121 -9.81 -9.68 17.34
C LEU A 121 -8.48 -9.06 16.91
N LEU A 122 -8.18 -9.04 15.60
CA LEU A 122 -6.95 -8.42 15.09
C LEU A 122 -6.98 -6.90 15.18
N TRP A 123 -8.15 -6.29 15.01
CA TRP A 123 -8.32 -4.84 15.19
C TRP A 123 -8.13 -4.44 16.65
N GLU A 124 -8.75 -5.18 17.57
CA GLU A 124 -8.58 -4.98 19.01
C GLU A 124 -7.10 -5.11 19.43
N ALA A 125 -6.42 -6.16 18.95
CA ALA A 125 -4.99 -6.34 19.20
C ALA A 125 -4.14 -5.16 18.70
N SER A 126 -4.45 -4.65 17.50
CA SER A 126 -3.71 -3.53 16.91
C SER A 126 -3.91 -2.23 17.67
N LEU A 127 -5.16 -1.90 18.02
CA LEU A 127 -5.49 -0.69 18.76
C LEU A 127 -4.91 -0.70 20.17
N ASN A 128 -5.02 -1.83 20.88
CA ASN A 128 -4.47 -1.95 22.23
C ASN A 128 -2.94 -1.85 22.21
N ALA A 129 -2.27 -2.49 21.25
CA ALA A 129 -0.81 -2.37 21.11
C ALA A 129 -0.35 -0.92 20.86
N VAL A 130 -1.09 -0.16 20.04
CA VAL A 130 -0.77 1.26 19.82
C VAL A 130 -1.12 2.13 21.02
N CYS A 131 -2.15 1.79 21.78
CA CYS A 131 -2.45 2.45 23.05
C CYS A 131 -1.26 2.34 24.02
N ASP A 132 -0.72 1.14 24.19
CA ASP A 132 0.45 0.88 25.04
C ASP A 132 1.67 1.69 24.55
N VAL A 133 1.89 1.77 23.24
CA VAL A 133 2.95 2.59 22.64
C VAL A 133 2.74 4.07 22.92
N ARG A 134 1.50 4.60 22.83
CA ARG A 134 1.21 6.01 23.12
C ARG A 134 1.51 6.35 24.57
N VAL A 135 1.11 5.50 25.52
CA VAL A 135 1.40 5.68 26.95
C VAL A 135 2.92 5.64 27.17
N HIS A 136 3.61 4.64 26.62
CA HIS A 136 5.07 4.53 26.77
C HIS A 136 5.83 5.73 26.19
N VAL A 137 5.44 6.19 25.01
CA VAL A 137 6.06 7.37 24.38
C VAL A 137 5.79 8.62 25.20
N PHE A 138 4.57 8.80 25.70
CA PHE A 138 4.22 9.95 26.51
C PHE A 138 5.00 9.98 27.84
N ASP A 139 5.12 8.84 28.54
CA ASP A 139 5.92 8.72 29.75
C ASP A 139 7.40 9.08 29.50
N ARG A 140 7.95 8.67 28.35
CA ARG A 140 9.32 9.00 27.97
C ARG A 140 9.51 10.48 27.62
N VAL A 141 8.49 11.13 27.06
CA VAL A 141 8.51 12.57 26.82
C VAL A 141 8.48 13.33 28.15
N LEU A 142 7.70 12.87 29.14
CA LEU A 142 7.65 13.48 30.48
C LEU A 142 8.96 13.34 31.26
N GLN A 143 9.72 12.27 31.04
CA GLN A 143 11.02 12.04 31.69
C GLN A 143 12.18 12.84 31.07
N ARG A 144 11.95 13.58 29.97
CA ARG A 144 13.01 14.34 29.30
C ARG A 144 13.28 15.68 29.98
N GLU A 145 14.56 16.02 30.08
CA GLU A 145 15.04 17.30 30.61
C GLU A 145 14.54 18.48 29.77
N LEU A 146 14.33 19.64 30.42
CA LEU A 146 13.84 20.87 29.77
C LEU A 146 14.73 21.32 28.60
N ALA A 147 16.04 21.03 28.67
CA ALA A 147 17.00 21.28 27.60
C ALA A 147 16.63 20.61 26.26
N TYR A 148 15.86 19.50 26.27
CA TYR A 148 15.35 18.85 25.05
C TYR A 148 14.31 19.71 24.31
N PHE A 149 13.58 20.56 25.04
CA PHE A 149 12.54 21.44 24.49
C PHE A 149 13.06 22.85 24.17
N GLU A 150 14.20 23.25 24.73
CA GLU A 150 14.76 24.61 24.57
C GLU A 150 16.04 24.66 23.70
N ALA A 151 16.67 23.52 23.37
CA ALA A 151 17.89 23.49 22.56
C ALA A 151 17.66 24.01 21.12
N ASN A 152 18.76 24.41 20.45
CA ASN A 152 18.72 24.88 19.04
C ASN A 152 18.21 23.81 18.03
N ASP A 153 18.12 22.55 18.44
CA ASP A 153 17.48 21.42 17.71
C ASP A 153 16.16 20.98 18.39
N ALA A 154 15.49 21.88 19.13
CA ALA A 154 14.27 21.58 19.85
C ALA A 154 13.19 21.06 18.90
N VAL A 155 12.69 19.86 19.22
CA VAL A 155 11.55 19.29 18.52
C VAL A 155 10.32 20.12 18.89
N SER A 156 9.68 20.73 17.90
CA SER A 156 8.48 21.54 18.11
C SER A 156 7.43 20.73 18.90
N THR A 157 6.79 21.35 19.88
CA THR A 157 5.67 20.75 20.64
C THR A 157 4.58 20.22 19.71
N GLY A 158 4.37 20.87 18.55
CA GLY A 158 3.47 20.41 17.50
C GLY A 158 3.92 19.14 16.79
N ASP A 159 5.23 18.95 16.58
CA ASP A 159 5.79 17.72 16.00
C ASP A 159 5.63 16.54 16.97
N ILE A 160 5.86 16.77 18.26
CA ILE A 160 5.64 15.74 19.30
C ILE A 160 4.17 15.32 19.35
N ALA A 161 3.25 16.29 19.37
CA ALA A 161 1.82 16.03 19.35
C ALA A 161 1.37 15.28 18.08
N TYR A 162 1.91 15.65 16.91
CA TYR A 162 1.63 14.98 15.65
C TYR A 162 2.08 13.52 15.65
N ARG A 163 3.28 13.22 16.18
CA ARG A 163 3.81 11.86 16.26
C ARG A 163 2.98 10.96 17.18
N ILE A 164 2.57 11.47 18.34
CA ILE A 164 1.76 10.71 19.31
C ILE A 164 0.34 10.44 18.79
N THR A 165 -0.20 11.32 17.95
CA THR A 165 -1.58 11.22 17.45
C THR A 165 -1.66 10.62 16.05
N ALA A 166 -1.19 11.34 15.04
CA ALA A 166 -1.33 10.99 13.64
C ALA A 166 -0.43 9.82 13.25
N GLU A 167 0.87 9.89 13.58
CA GLU A 167 1.81 8.82 13.23
C GLU A 167 1.47 7.53 13.99
N ALA A 168 1.14 7.61 15.27
CA ALA A 168 0.66 6.44 16.04
C ALA A 168 -0.62 5.82 15.45
N SER A 169 -1.55 6.62 14.94
CA SER A 169 -2.76 6.10 14.28
C SER A 169 -2.43 5.37 12.98
N ASP A 170 -1.49 5.89 12.18
CA ASP A 170 -1.02 5.23 10.96
C ASP A 170 -0.27 3.92 11.27
N LEU A 171 0.46 3.89 12.39
CA LEU A 171 1.05 2.67 12.93
C LEU A 171 -0.01 1.61 13.28
N ALA A 172 -1.15 1.99 13.85
CA ALA A 172 -2.24 1.03 14.15
C ALA A 172 -2.82 0.42 12.88
N LEU A 173 -3.00 1.23 11.84
CA LEU A 173 -3.52 0.77 10.56
C LEU A 173 -2.54 -0.17 9.86
N THR A 174 -1.26 0.20 9.82
CA THR A 174 -0.22 -0.63 9.22
C THR A 174 -0.02 -1.92 10.00
N LEU A 175 -0.06 -1.88 11.33
CA LEU A 175 0.03 -3.06 12.17
C LEU A 175 -1.13 -4.03 11.91
N TYR A 176 -2.36 -3.53 11.92
CA TYR A 176 -3.55 -4.33 11.58
C TYR A 176 -3.41 -4.96 10.18
N ALA A 177 -3.00 -4.17 9.19
CA ALA A 177 -2.80 -4.66 7.83
C ALA A 177 -1.76 -5.79 7.77
N LEU A 178 -0.64 -5.65 8.48
CA LEU A 178 0.39 -6.69 8.55
C LEU A 178 -0.15 -7.98 9.17
N LEU A 179 -0.84 -7.90 10.33
CA LEU A 179 -1.39 -9.09 10.99
C LEU A 179 -2.49 -9.75 10.15
N ASN A 180 -3.39 -8.95 9.58
CA ASN A 180 -4.53 -9.45 8.83
C ASN A 180 -4.18 -9.93 7.41
N THR A 181 -3.06 -9.49 6.84
CA THR A 181 -2.62 -9.94 5.51
C THR A 181 -1.62 -11.08 5.59
N ILE A 182 -0.52 -10.95 6.35
CA ILE A 182 0.60 -11.89 6.26
C ILE A 182 0.21 -13.30 6.72
N VAL A 183 -0.38 -13.42 7.91
CA VAL A 183 -0.66 -14.73 8.51
C VAL A 183 -1.81 -15.45 7.79
N PRO A 184 -3.00 -14.82 7.61
CA PRO A 184 -4.10 -15.47 6.90
C PRO A 184 -3.74 -15.86 5.47
N SER A 185 -3.02 -14.99 4.74
CA SER A 185 -2.64 -15.30 3.36
C SER A 185 -1.63 -16.45 3.27
N SER A 186 -0.68 -16.52 4.20
CA SER A 186 0.29 -17.64 4.26
C SER A 186 -0.40 -18.95 4.63
N LEU A 187 -1.33 -18.91 5.58
CA LEU A 187 -2.09 -20.07 6.02
C LEU A 187 -3.04 -20.56 4.92
N GLN A 188 -3.72 -19.65 4.22
CA GLN A 188 -4.55 -19.97 3.06
C GLN A 188 -3.72 -20.53 1.90
N LEU A 189 -2.57 -19.92 1.59
CA LEU A 189 -1.67 -20.41 0.54
C LEU A 189 -1.18 -21.83 0.83
N SER A 190 -0.72 -22.08 2.05
CA SER A 190 -0.26 -23.42 2.47
C SER A 190 -1.38 -24.45 2.46
N ALA A 191 -2.57 -24.13 2.98
CA ALA A 191 -3.71 -25.04 2.98
C ALA A 191 -4.17 -25.40 1.58
N MET A 192 -4.30 -24.40 0.69
CA MET A 192 -4.68 -24.64 -0.71
C MET A 192 -3.62 -25.44 -1.46
N ALA A 193 -2.33 -25.15 -1.24
CA ALA A 193 -1.24 -25.91 -1.84
C ALA A 193 -1.27 -27.38 -1.38
N MET A 194 -1.37 -27.64 -0.07
CA MET A 194 -1.47 -29.00 0.47
C MET A 194 -2.69 -29.75 -0.09
N HIS A 195 -3.85 -29.09 -0.16
CA HIS A 195 -5.05 -29.68 -0.73
C HIS A 195 -4.89 -30.04 -2.22
N MET A 196 -4.24 -29.17 -2.99
CA MET A 196 -3.99 -29.43 -4.41
C MET A 196 -3.02 -30.59 -4.64
N LEU A 197 -1.94 -30.67 -3.85
CA LEU A 197 -0.98 -31.77 -3.92
C LEU A 197 -1.62 -33.12 -3.53
N ALA A 198 -2.57 -33.11 -2.59
CA ALA A 198 -3.26 -34.32 -2.14
C ALA A 198 -4.20 -34.90 -3.21
N ILE A 199 -4.84 -34.06 -4.05
CA ILE A 199 -5.74 -34.53 -5.11
C ILE A 199 -4.95 -35.13 -6.27
N SER A 200 -4.01 -34.38 -6.86
CA SER A 200 -3.20 -34.88 -7.96
C SER A 200 -1.84 -34.16 -8.03
N PRO A 201 -0.74 -34.84 -7.69
CA PRO A 201 0.57 -34.21 -7.64
C PRO A 201 1.07 -33.79 -9.04
N PHE A 202 0.68 -34.51 -10.10
CA PHE A 202 1.10 -34.21 -11.47
C PHE A 202 0.50 -32.89 -12.00
N LEU A 203 -0.82 -32.70 -11.84
CA LEU A 203 -1.50 -31.44 -12.21
C LEU A 203 -1.04 -30.28 -11.34
N SER A 204 -0.77 -30.55 -10.06
CA SER A 204 -0.22 -29.56 -9.14
C SER A 204 1.17 -29.06 -9.58
N LEU A 205 2.06 -29.94 -10.03
CA LEU A 205 3.39 -29.56 -10.50
C LEU A 205 3.33 -28.68 -11.75
N ILE A 206 2.46 -29.02 -12.70
CA ILE A 206 2.22 -28.21 -13.91
C ILE A 206 1.71 -26.82 -13.53
N SER A 207 0.76 -26.74 -12.61
CA SER A 207 0.25 -25.46 -12.12
C SER A 207 1.28 -24.68 -11.30
N ALA A 208 2.13 -25.36 -10.53
CA ALA A 208 3.20 -24.73 -9.77
C ALA A 208 4.20 -23.99 -10.66
N MET A 209 4.39 -24.40 -11.91
CA MET A 209 5.20 -23.68 -12.90
C MET A 209 4.59 -22.33 -13.34
N VAL A 210 3.29 -22.11 -13.15
CA VAL A 210 2.64 -20.81 -13.40
C VAL A 210 3.03 -19.79 -12.34
N VAL A 211 3.20 -20.24 -11.10
CA VAL A 211 3.51 -19.37 -9.95
C VAL A 211 4.75 -18.48 -10.20
N PRO A 212 5.93 -18.98 -10.63
CA PRO A 212 7.09 -18.13 -10.89
C PRO A 212 6.84 -17.11 -12.00
N CYS A 213 6.07 -17.47 -13.03
CA CYS A 213 5.68 -16.52 -14.09
C CYS A 213 4.86 -15.36 -13.50
N MET A 214 3.87 -15.67 -12.65
CA MET A 214 3.08 -14.65 -11.95
C MET A 214 3.92 -13.77 -11.02
N VAL A 215 4.84 -14.38 -10.27
CA VAL A 215 5.76 -13.64 -9.38
C VAL A 215 6.59 -12.65 -10.18
N LEU A 216 7.09 -13.03 -11.37
CA LEU A 216 7.86 -12.15 -12.24
C LEU A 216 7.03 -10.95 -12.72
N VAL A 217 5.82 -11.19 -13.22
CA VAL A 217 4.91 -10.12 -13.67
C VAL A 217 4.57 -9.16 -12.52
N VAL A 218 4.20 -9.70 -11.36
CA VAL A 218 3.87 -8.89 -10.18
C VAL A 218 5.10 -8.12 -9.68
N ALA A 219 6.28 -8.71 -9.69
CA ALA A 219 7.52 -8.04 -9.30
C ALA A 219 7.84 -6.87 -10.23
N PHE A 220 7.71 -7.06 -11.55
CA PHE A 220 7.93 -6.00 -12.53
C PHE A 220 6.96 -4.82 -12.35
N LEU A 221 5.65 -5.12 -12.26
CA LEU A 221 4.62 -4.10 -12.01
C LEU A 221 4.82 -3.40 -10.65
N GLY A 222 5.23 -4.15 -9.63
CA GLY A 222 5.52 -3.63 -8.31
C GLY A 222 6.70 -2.67 -8.29
N GLN A 223 7.78 -2.97 -9.01
CA GLN A 223 8.92 -2.06 -9.16
C GLN A 223 8.50 -0.75 -9.82
N GLU A 224 7.70 -0.82 -10.88
CA GLU A 224 7.24 0.38 -11.59
C GLU A 224 6.30 1.22 -10.72
N LEU A 225 5.36 0.59 -10.02
CA LEU A 225 4.50 1.27 -9.05
C LEU A 225 5.32 1.94 -7.94
N ARG A 226 6.42 1.32 -7.49
CA ARG A 226 7.29 1.88 -6.46
C ARG A 226 8.02 3.13 -6.94
N LYS A 227 8.51 3.14 -8.19
CA LYS A 227 9.12 4.35 -8.80
C LYS A 227 8.11 5.49 -8.90
N ILE A 228 6.91 5.23 -9.41
CA ILE A 228 5.84 6.24 -9.55
C ILE A 228 5.42 6.75 -8.17
N SER A 229 5.30 5.87 -7.19
CA SER A 229 4.99 6.24 -5.80
C SER A 229 6.06 7.17 -5.24
N LYS A 230 7.35 6.84 -5.42
CA LYS A 230 8.47 7.70 -5.00
C LYS A 230 8.37 9.10 -5.64
N LYS A 231 8.07 9.18 -6.94
CA LYS A 231 7.88 10.47 -7.62
C LYS A 231 6.73 11.29 -7.04
N ALA A 232 5.61 10.67 -6.73
CA ALA A 232 4.47 11.33 -6.09
C ALA A 232 4.76 11.77 -4.63
N HIS A 233 5.57 11.02 -3.89
CA HIS A 233 5.98 11.44 -2.55
C HIS A 233 6.97 12.62 -2.61
N LEU A 234 7.89 12.63 -3.58
CA LEU A 234 8.81 13.75 -3.79
C LEU A 234 8.10 15.03 -4.24
N SER A 235 7.03 14.94 -5.05
CA SER A 235 6.24 16.12 -5.44
C SER A 235 5.53 16.76 -4.25
N VAL A 236 4.95 15.94 -3.35
CA VAL A 236 4.35 16.44 -2.10
C VAL A 236 5.41 17.06 -1.21
N ALA A 237 6.57 16.41 -1.05
CA ALA A 237 7.66 16.95 -0.24
C ALA A 237 8.17 18.31 -0.77
N ALA A 238 8.27 18.48 -2.09
CA ALA A 238 8.64 19.76 -2.70
C ALA A 238 7.58 20.85 -2.44
N LEU A 239 6.29 20.50 -2.46
CA LEU A 239 5.21 21.42 -2.14
C LEU A 239 5.27 21.87 -0.67
N SER A 240 5.48 20.93 0.25
CA SER A 240 5.65 21.23 1.68
C SER A 240 6.90 22.05 1.96
N ALA A 241 8.03 21.76 1.29
CA ALA A 241 9.25 22.55 1.41
C ALA A 241 9.04 24.00 0.96
N TYR A 242 8.37 24.20 -0.18
CA TYR A 242 8.01 25.52 -0.67
C TYR A 242 7.10 26.28 0.31
N LEU A 243 6.09 25.62 0.89
CA LEU A 243 5.23 26.21 1.92
C LEU A 243 6.03 26.62 3.17
N ASN A 244 6.96 25.78 3.62
CA ASN A 244 7.81 26.07 4.77
C ASN A 244 8.77 27.25 4.54
N GLU A 245 9.16 27.53 3.29
CA GLU A 245 9.98 28.70 2.95
C GLU A 245 9.13 29.97 2.82
N MET A 246 7.96 29.87 2.18
CA MET A 246 7.15 31.04 1.83
C MET A 246 6.28 31.54 2.99
N LEU A 247 5.78 30.65 3.85
CA LEU A 247 4.90 31.05 4.96
C LEU A 247 5.61 31.97 5.98
N PRO A 248 6.86 31.68 6.42
CA PRO A 248 7.61 32.62 7.26
C PRO A 248 8.00 33.91 6.53
N ALA A 249 8.23 33.83 5.22
CA ALA A 249 8.62 34.97 4.38
C ALA A 249 7.43 35.79 3.84
N ILE A 250 6.20 35.55 4.32
CA ILE A 250 4.98 36.15 3.73
C ILE A 250 4.99 37.68 3.76
N LEU A 251 5.55 38.29 4.80
CA LEU A 251 5.69 39.75 4.91
C LEU A 251 6.62 40.32 3.81
N PHE A 252 7.69 39.59 3.47
CA PHE A 252 8.61 39.98 2.40
C PHE A 252 7.95 39.87 1.02
N VAL A 253 7.13 38.83 0.80
CA VAL A 253 6.36 38.66 -0.44
C VAL A 253 5.38 39.83 -0.62
N LYS A 254 4.69 40.23 0.46
CA LYS A 254 3.77 41.38 0.47
C LYS A 254 4.49 42.70 0.25
N ALA A 255 5.62 42.92 0.92
CA ALA A 255 6.42 44.14 0.78
C ALA A 255 6.93 44.36 -0.66
N ASN A 256 7.21 43.28 -1.38
CA ASN A 256 7.66 43.33 -2.78
C ASN A 256 6.51 43.23 -3.81
N ASN A 257 5.23 43.21 -3.39
CA ASN A 257 4.07 42.96 -4.26
C ASN A 257 4.22 41.71 -5.15
N ALA A 258 4.92 40.67 -4.66
CA ALA A 258 5.27 39.46 -5.42
C ALA A 258 4.20 38.34 -5.31
N GLU A 259 3.01 38.67 -4.82
CA GLU A 259 1.94 37.69 -4.51
C GLU A 259 1.50 36.90 -5.75
N LEU A 260 1.33 37.57 -6.89
CA LEU A 260 0.94 36.93 -8.15
C LEU A 260 2.03 36.00 -8.68
N LEU A 261 3.30 36.37 -8.48
CA LEU A 261 4.46 35.57 -8.90
C LEU A 261 4.52 34.27 -8.09
N GLU A 262 4.47 34.35 -6.77
CA GLU A 262 4.53 33.17 -5.90
C GLU A 262 3.25 32.32 -6.01
N SER A 263 2.09 32.93 -6.27
CA SER A 263 0.86 32.19 -6.60
C SER A 263 1.01 31.38 -7.90
N ALA A 264 1.59 31.98 -8.95
CA ALA A 264 1.87 31.28 -10.20
C ALA A 264 2.89 30.14 -10.01
N ARG A 265 3.92 30.34 -9.17
CA ARG A 265 4.90 29.30 -8.82
C ARG A 265 4.26 28.15 -8.04
N PHE A 266 3.44 28.43 -7.03
CA PHE A 266 2.69 27.42 -6.29
C PHE A 266 1.78 26.62 -7.21
N ARG A 267 1.03 27.28 -8.10
CA ARG A 267 0.16 26.62 -9.08
C ARG A 267 0.94 25.66 -9.97
N ARG A 268 2.15 26.02 -10.40
CA ARG A 268 3.02 25.14 -11.17
C ARG A 268 3.42 23.88 -10.38
N LEU A 269 3.82 24.03 -9.12
CA LEU A 269 4.15 22.89 -8.25
C LEU A 269 2.94 21.98 -8.00
N ALA A 270 1.77 22.58 -7.76
CA ALA A 270 0.52 21.85 -7.55
C ALA A 270 0.10 21.03 -8.79
N LEU A 271 0.28 21.56 -10.01
CA LEU A 271 0.03 20.82 -11.25
C LEU A 271 0.98 19.63 -11.42
N ILE A 272 2.27 19.79 -11.08
CA ILE A 272 3.26 18.70 -11.10
C ILE A 272 2.84 17.60 -10.10
N ASP A 273 2.47 17.98 -8.88
CA ASP A 273 1.99 17.04 -7.87
C ASP A 273 0.73 16.29 -8.32
N ASN A 274 -0.25 17.00 -8.86
CA ASN A 274 -1.47 16.38 -9.37
C ASN A 274 -1.17 15.38 -10.50
N SER A 275 -0.28 15.75 -11.44
CA SER A 275 0.12 14.84 -12.52
C SER A 275 0.82 13.57 -12.00
N ALA A 276 1.67 13.70 -10.98
CA ALA A 276 2.37 12.57 -10.36
C ALA A 276 1.39 11.66 -9.60
N LYS A 277 0.43 12.24 -8.86
CA LYS A 277 -0.64 11.51 -8.17
C LYS A 277 -1.57 10.80 -9.15
N LEU A 278 -1.94 11.44 -10.26
CA LEU A 278 -2.76 10.82 -11.31
C LEU A 278 -2.04 9.62 -11.93
N ASN A 279 -0.75 9.73 -12.24
CA ASN A 279 0.03 8.60 -12.76
C ASN A 279 0.08 7.44 -11.75
N LYS A 280 0.23 7.72 -10.44
CA LYS A 280 0.16 6.70 -9.38
C LYS A 280 -1.20 6.00 -9.35
N LYS A 281 -2.29 6.77 -9.41
CA LYS A 281 -3.66 6.23 -9.40
C LYS A 281 -3.98 5.41 -10.66
N ARG A 282 -3.57 5.89 -11.85
CA ARG A 282 -3.70 5.17 -13.12
C ARG A 282 -2.97 3.83 -13.07
N MET A 283 -1.73 3.81 -12.59
CA MET A 283 -0.99 2.55 -12.44
C MET A 283 -1.71 1.59 -11.48
N LYS A 284 -2.19 2.08 -10.32
CA LYS A 284 -2.98 1.25 -9.38
C LYS A 284 -4.26 0.68 -10.00
N ALA A 285 -4.90 1.39 -10.93
CA ALA A 285 -6.10 0.90 -11.62
C ALA A 285 -5.78 -0.14 -12.70
N VAL A 286 -4.63 -0.02 -13.37
CA VAL A 286 -4.21 -0.94 -14.44
C VAL A 286 -3.68 -2.27 -13.90
N ILE A 287 -2.99 -2.27 -12.75
CA ILE A 287 -2.41 -3.48 -12.14
C ILE A 287 -3.40 -4.65 -12.04
N PRO A 288 -4.60 -4.52 -11.43
CA PRO A 288 -5.53 -5.64 -11.32
C PRO A 288 -6.02 -6.15 -12.68
N GLN A 289 -6.17 -5.27 -13.68
CA GLN A 289 -6.60 -5.68 -15.02
C GLN A 289 -5.51 -6.46 -15.77
N VAL A 290 -4.25 -6.02 -15.66
CA VAL A 290 -3.11 -6.77 -16.22
C VAL A 290 -3.01 -8.14 -15.56
N ILE A 291 -3.13 -8.20 -14.22
CA ILE A 291 -3.12 -9.45 -13.47
C ILE A 291 -4.25 -10.37 -13.96
N GLN A 292 -5.49 -9.87 -14.08
CA GLN A 292 -6.62 -10.65 -14.59
C GLN A 292 -6.39 -11.15 -16.01
N ALA A 293 -5.89 -10.31 -16.92
CA ALA A 293 -5.58 -10.71 -18.30
C ALA A 293 -4.55 -11.85 -18.35
N VAL A 294 -3.50 -11.79 -17.51
CA VAL A 294 -2.52 -12.88 -17.40
C VAL A 294 -3.15 -14.14 -16.84
N TYR A 295 -4.04 -14.04 -15.84
CA TYR A 295 -4.78 -15.20 -15.32
C TYR A 295 -5.62 -15.89 -16.39
N PHE A 296 -6.38 -15.13 -17.19
CA PHE A 296 -7.16 -15.70 -18.31
C PHE A 296 -6.26 -16.33 -19.38
N GLY A 297 -5.14 -15.69 -19.71
CA GLY A 297 -4.17 -16.22 -20.67
C GLY A 297 -3.59 -17.57 -20.22
N VAL A 298 -3.14 -17.65 -18.97
CA VAL A 298 -2.63 -18.89 -18.39
C VAL A 298 -3.70 -19.98 -18.35
N LEU A 299 -4.93 -19.65 -17.93
CA LEU A 299 -6.03 -20.61 -17.87
C LEU A 299 -6.35 -21.18 -19.25
N SER A 300 -6.36 -20.33 -20.29
CA SER A 300 -6.57 -20.73 -21.68
C SER A 300 -5.49 -21.72 -22.15
N ILE A 301 -4.22 -21.43 -21.89
CA ILE A 301 -3.09 -22.30 -22.23
C ILE A 301 -3.20 -23.66 -21.51
N LEU A 302 -3.55 -23.64 -20.22
CA LEU A 302 -3.69 -24.85 -19.42
C LEU A 302 -4.87 -25.72 -19.91
N CYS A 303 -6.01 -25.12 -20.23
CA CYS A 303 -7.14 -25.82 -20.82
C CYS A 303 -6.81 -26.43 -22.19
N ALA A 304 -6.18 -25.67 -23.09
CA ALA A 304 -5.75 -26.18 -24.39
C ALA A 304 -4.76 -27.36 -24.23
N GLY A 305 -3.83 -27.24 -23.27
CA GLY A 305 -2.90 -28.32 -22.93
C GLY A 305 -3.61 -29.60 -22.48
N ILE A 306 -4.61 -29.50 -21.60
CA ILE A 306 -5.41 -30.66 -21.17
C ILE A 306 -6.16 -31.29 -22.34
N VAL A 307 -6.83 -30.49 -23.17
CA VAL A 307 -7.59 -30.99 -24.33
C VAL A 307 -6.68 -31.74 -25.29
N VAL A 308 -5.51 -31.18 -25.61
CA VAL A 308 -4.51 -31.83 -26.48
C VAL A 308 -4.00 -33.14 -25.88
N MET A 309 -3.71 -33.15 -24.57
CA MET A 309 -3.27 -34.37 -23.87
C MET A 309 -4.33 -35.48 -23.92
N VAL A 310 -5.59 -35.14 -23.62
CA VAL A 310 -6.72 -36.08 -23.68
C VAL A 310 -6.91 -36.61 -25.09
N GLN A 311 -6.78 -35.75 -26.10
CA GLN A 311 -6.91 -36.13 -27.50
C GLN A 311 -5.79 -37.07 -27.95
N LEU A 312 -4.55 -36.81 -27.55
CA LEU A 312 -3.40 -37.70 -27.77
C LEU A 312 -3.58 -39.07 -27.11
N LEU A 313 -4.08 -39.09 -25.87
CA LEU A 313 -4.40 -40.33 -25.17
C LEU A 313 -5.46 -41.14 -25.93
N ARG A 314 -6.50 -40.47 -26.43
CA ARG A 314 -7.58 -41.08 -27.21
C ARG A 314 -7.08 -41.64 -28.54
N SER A 315 -6.20 -40.92 -29.24
CA SER A 315 -5.58 -41.38 -30.48
C SER A 315 -4.66 -42.58 -30.26
N CYS A 316 -3.89 -42.62 -29.17
CA CYS A 316 -3.07 -43.79 -28.83
C CYS A 316 -3.92 -45.01 -28.46
N LEU A 317 -5.03 -44.82 -27.74
CA LEU A 317 -5.96 -45.90 -27.39
C LEU A 317 -6.61 -46.52 -28.63
N TRP A 318 -6.94 -45.69 -29.63
CA TRP A 318 -7.48 -46.15 -30.93
C TRP A 318 -6.47 -46.89 -31.80
N LEU A 319 -5.16 -46.60 -31.67
CA LEU A 319 -4.11 -47.31 -32.40
C LEU A 319 -3.73 -48.66 -31.77
N SER A 320 -4.15 -48.90 -30.53
CA SER A 320 -3.85 -50.12 -29.76
C SER A 320 -4.97 -51.17 -29.81
N ILE A 321 -6.09 -50.87 -30.48
CA ILE A 321 -7.26 -51.75 -30.71
C ILE A 321 -7.31 -52.09 -32.19
#